data_AF-A0A8H2PVE2-F1
#
_entry.id   AF-A0A8H2PVE2-F1
#
_cell.length_a   1.000
_cell.length_b   1.000
_cell.length_c   1.000
_cell.angle_alpha   90.00
_cell.angle_beta   90.00
_cell.angle_gamma   90.00
#
_symmetry.space_group_name_H-M   'P 1'
#
loop_
_entity.id
_entity.type
_entity.pdbx_description
1 polymer ?
#
loop_
_entity_poly.entity_id
_entity_poly.type
_entity_poly.pdbx_seq_one_letter_code
_entity_poly.pdbx_strand_id
1 'polypeptide(L)'
;MNANVTTTIELARLKQKLSNTVEQLKAMSNDETVVTTGPNWIHLRYVGRGSEQMQLDLNEQYSMKLRLVYLAETLARLERVLKDWEKV
;
A
#
# COMPACT_ATOMS: atom_id res chain seq x y z
N MET A 1 25.33 15.79 -3.11
CA MET A 1 24.46 14.93 -2.27
C MET A 1 24.85 13.47 -2.49
N ASN A 2 24.94 12.68 -1.42
CA ASN A 2 25.29 11.25 -1.48
C ASN A 2 24.08 10.44 -1.98
N ALA A 3 24.26 9.57 -2.97
CA ALA A 3 23.18 8.76 -3.56
C ALA A 3 22.39 7.94 -2.52
N ASN A 4 23.05 7.50 -1.44
CA ASN A 4 22.43 6.75 -0.34
C ASN A 4 21.45 7.59 0.50
N VAL A 5 21.68 8.90 0.59
CA VAL A 5 20.77 9.82 1.30
C VAL A 5 19.49 10.02 0.48
N THR A 6 19.62 10.15 -0.85
CA THR A 6 18.47 10.30 -1.75
C THR A 6 17.55 9.08 -1.73
N THR A 7 18.10 7.86 -1.75
CA THR A 7 17.30 6.63 -1.72
C THR A 7 16.58 6.42 -0.40
N THR A 8 17.17 6.85 0.72
CA THR A 8 16.52 6.77 2.04
C THR A 8 15.34 7.72 2.17
N ILE A 9 15.48 8.95 1.65
CA ILE A 9 14.39 9.94 1.61
C ILE A 9 13.24 9.42 0.73
N GLU A 10 13.57 8.85 -0.43
CA GLU A 10 12.55 8.33 -1.34
C GLU A 10 11.77 7.16 -0.72
N LEU A 11 12.48 6.26 -0.01
CA LEU A 11 11.86 5.17 0.71
C LEU A 11 10.85 5.68 1.76
N ALA A 12 11.24 6.68 2.55
CA ALA A 12 10.36 7.29 3.55
C ALA A 12 9.13 7.96 2.92
N ARG A 13 9.30 8.66 1.78
CA ARG A 13 8.19 9.27 1.05
C ARG A 13 7.19 8.24 0.53
N LEU A 14 7.67 7.15 -0.07
CA LEU A 14 6.80 6.09 -0.56
C LEU A 14 6.04 5.42 0.58
N LYS A 15 6.71 5.14 1.71
CA LYS A 15 6.04 4.60 2.90
C LYS A 15 4.94 5.51 3.44
N GLN A 16 5.20 6.83 3.50
CA GLN A 16 4.18 7.78 3.96
C GLN A 16 2.97 7.81 3.01
N LYS A 17 3.20 7.85 1.69
CA LYS A 17 2.12 7.80 0.70
C LYS A 17 1.30 6.52 0.83
N LEU A 18 1.97 5.37 0.93
CA LEU A 18 1.33 4.07 1.12
C LEU A 18 0.45 4.06 2.37
N SER A 19 0.98 4.54 3.50
CA SER A 19 0.20 4.64 4.76
C SER A 19 -1.04 5.51 4.59
N ASN A 20 -0.92 6.66 3.91
CA ASN A 20 -2.05 7.54 3.68
C ASN A 20 -3.13 6.89 2.79
N THR A 21 -2.72 6.17 1.73
CA THR A 21 -3.64 5.45 0.85
C THR A 21 -4.36 4.31 1.58
N VAL A 22 -3.65 3.58 2.44
CA VAL A 22 -4.24 2.52 3.29
C VAL A 22 -5.30 3.09 4.24
N GLU A 23 -5.03 4.22 4.90
CA GLU A 23 -6.00 4.86 5.77
C GLU A 23 -7.23 5.39 5.02
N GLN A 24 -7.06 5.89 3.79
CA GLN A 24 -8.18 6.29 2.94
C GLN A 24 -9.07 5.09 2.56
N LEU A 25 -8.47 3.98 2.11
CA LEU A 25 -9.22 2.75 1.82
C LEU A 25 -9.97 2.23 3.05
N LYS A 26 -9.33 2.30 4.22
CA LYS A 26 -9.97 1.92 5.48
C LYS A 26 -11.16 2.80 5.82
N ALA A 27 -11.03 4.11 5.65
CA ALA A 27 -12.12 5.07 5.85
C ALA A 27 -13.30 4.87 4.88
N MET A 28 -13.04 4.32 3.69
CA MET A 28 -14.07 3.99 2.69
C MET A 28 -14.72 2.61 2.89
N SER A 29 -14.32 1.85 3.91
CA SER A 29 -14.93 0.54 4.18
C SER A 29 -16.42 0.67 4.50
N ASN A 30 -17.22 -0.23 3.97
CA ASN A 30 -18.66 -0.30 4.14
C ASN A 30 -19.16 -1.75 4.08
N ASP A 31 -20.48 -1.94 3.95
CA ASP A 31 -21.11 -3.27 3.93
C ASP A 31 -20.77 -4.11 2.69
N GLU A 32 -20.28 -3.50 1.61
CA GLU A 32 -19.87 -4.18 0.38
C GLU A 32 -18.35 -4.40 0.30
N THR A 33 -17.56 -3.49 0.87
CA THR A 33 -16.09 -3.55 0.87
C THR A 33 -15.52 -3.34 2.27
N VAL A 34 -14.82 -4.35 2.79
CA VAL A 34 -14.25 -4.33 4.14
C VAL A 34 -12.73 -4.33 4.06
N VAL A 35 -12.08 -3.34 4.67
CA VAL A 35 -10.63 -3.26 4.81
C VAL A 35 -10.23 -3.64 6.24
N THR A 36 -9.27 -4.55 6.34
CA THR A 36 -8.58 -4.86 7.60
C THR A 36 -7.07 -4.71 7.39
N THR A 37 -6.37 -4.21 8.40
CA THR A 37 -4.93 -3.92 8.32
C THR A 37 -4.18 -4.52 9.48
N GLY A 38 -2.94 -4.95 9.20
CA GLY A 38 -1.95 -5.32 10.21
C GLY A 38 -0.66 -4.51 10.03
N PRO A 39 0.41 -4.83 10.78
CA PRO A 39 1.64 -4.02 10.80
C PRO A 39 2.34 -3.86 9.44
N ASN A 40 2.19 -4.84 8.54
CA ASN A 40 2.82 -4.83 7.22
C ASN A 40 1.94 -5.46 6.13
N TRP A 41 0.62 -5.49 6.35
CA TRP A 41 -0.30 -6.06 5.37
C TRP A 41 -1.64 -5.34 5.40
N ILE A 42 -2.31 -5.41 4.25
CA ILE A 42 -3.70 -4.98 4.09
C ILE A 42 -4.49 -6.15 3.49
N HIS A 43 -5.70 -6.36 4.00
CA HIS A 43 -6.65 -7.34 3.50
C HIS A 43 -7.92 -6.62 3.08
N LEU A 44 -8.27 -6.76 1.81
CA LEU A 44 -9.42 -6.18 1.15
C LEU A 44 -10.44 -7.29 0.90
N ARG A 45 -11.62 -7.20 1.51
CA ARG A 45 -12.71 -8.14 1.29
C ARG A 45 -13.83 -7.47 0.51
N TYR A 46 -14.24 -8.11 -0.56
CA TYR A 46 -15.35 -7.70 -1.42
C TYR A 46 -16.52 -8.67 -1.18
N VAL A 47 -17.57 -8.22 -0.50
CA VAL A 47 -18.70 -9.07 -0.10
C VAL A 47 -19.33 -9.71 -1.33
N GLY A 48 -19.41 -11.05 -1.33
CA GLY A 48 -19.92 -11.84 -2.46
C GLY A 48 -18.98 -11.95 -3.67
N ARG A 49 -17.80 -11.31 -3.67
CA ARG A 49 -16.86 -11.31 -4.81
C ARG A 49 -15.47 -11.86 -4.48
N GLY A 50 -15.12 -11.96 -3.20
CA GLY A 50 -13.87 -12.59 -2.74
C GLY A 50 -13.03 -11.68 -1.85
N SER A 51 -11.75 -11.99 -1.72
CA SER A 51 -10.83 -11.19 -0.92
C SER A 51 -9.41 -11.20 -1.49
N GLU A 52 -8.65 -10.17 -1.17
CA GLU A 52 -7.27 -10.00 -1.56
C GLU A 52 -6.43 -9.60 -0.33
N GLN A 53 -5.19 -10.09 -0.24
CA GLN A 53 -4.22 -9.65 0.76
C GLN A 53 -2.92 -9.20 0.08
N MET A 54 -2.37 -8.08 0.55
CA MET A 54 -1.11 -7.52 0.07
C MET A 54 -0.16 -7.26 1.23
N GLN A 55 1.14 -7.53 1.04
CA GLN A 55 2.18 -6.96 1.90
C GLN A 55 2.43 -5.50 1.53
N LEU A 56 2.74 -4.68 2.53
CA LEU A 56 2.92 -3.24 2.36
C LEU A 56 4.39 -2.85 2.12
N ASP A 57 5.34 -3.57 2.73
CA ASP A 57 6.78 -3.41 2.52
C ASP A 57 7.48 -4.77 2.53
N LEU A 58 8.65 -4.82 1.91
CA LEU A 58 9.58 -5.93 2.04
C LEU A 58 10.51 -5.71 3.25
N ASN A 59 10.90 -6.80 3.90
CA ASN A 59 11.80 -6.74 5.04
C ASN A 59 13.21 -6.25 4.65
N GLU A 60 14.05 -5.98 5.66
CA GLU A 60 15.37 -5.37 5.46
C GLU A 60 16.41 -6.32 4.85
N GLN A 61 16.09 -7.62 4.71
CA GLN A 61 16.97 -8.58 4.05
C GLN A 61 17.06 -8.34 2.53
N TYR A 62 16.09 -7.62 1.97
CA TYR A 62 16.07 -7.25 0.56
C TYR A 62 16.81 -5.94 0.30
N SER A 63 17.45 -5.86 -0.87
CA SER A 63 18.15 -4.64 -1.28
C SER A 63 17.22 -3.41 -1.28
N MET A 64 17.76 -2.25 -0.93
CA MET A 64 17.00 -0.99 -0.92
C MET A 64 16.33 -0.69 -2.27
N LYS A 65 17.02 -1.00 -3.38
CA LYS A 65 16.46 -0.86 -4.73
C LYS A 65 15.20 -1.70 -4.92
N LEU A 66 15.23 -2.97 -4.51
CA LEU A 66 14.08 -3.86 -4.64
C LEU A 66 12.91 -3.40 -3.75
N ARG A 67 13.20 -2.97 -2.52
CA ARG A 67 12.19 -2.42 -1.61
C ARG A 67 11.50 -1.18 -2.18
N LEU A 68 12.27 -0.27 -2.81
CA LEU A 68 11.73 0.91 -3.48
C LEU A 68 10.79 0.54 -4.63
N VAL A 69 11.21 -0.38 -5.50
CA VAL A 69 10.38 -0.85 -6.63
C VAL A 69 9.09 -1.49 -6.10
N TYR A 70 9.20 -2.39 -5.13
CA TYR A 70 8.06 -3.07 -4.54
C TYR A 70 7.05 -2.09 -3.90
N LEU A 71 7.54 -1.11 -3.14
CA LEU A 71 6.70 -0.08 -2.53
C LEU A 71 5.98 0.77 -3.57
N ALA A 72 6.67 1.15 -4.65
CA ALA A 72 6.07 1.92 -5.73
C ALA A 72 4.97 1.13 -6.45
N GLU A 73 5.19 -0.15 -6.75
CA GLU A 73 4.19 -1.03 -7.37
C GLU A 73 2.99 -1.27 -6.46
N THR A 74 3.24 -1.51 -5.17
CA THR A 74 2.19 -1.69 -4.16
C THR A 74 1.35 -0.43 -4.02
N LEU A 75 1.97 0.75 -3.94
CA LEU A 75 1.27 2.02 -3.92
C LEU A 75 0.40 2.22 -5.16
N ALA A 76 0.95 2.00 -6.36
CA ALA A 76 0.22 2.14 -7.62
C ALA A 76 -0.96 1.16 -7.74
N ARG A 77 -0.89 -0.01 -7.09
CA ARG A 77 -2.02 -0.93 -7.00
C ARG A 77 -3.09 -0.42 -6.04
N LEU A 78 -2.73 0.04 -4.84
CA LEU A 78 -3.68 0.58 -3.87
C LEU A 78 -4.37 1.85 -4.38
N GLU A 79 -3.66 2.74 -5.06
CA GLU A 79 -4.24 3.94 -5.68
C GLU A 79 -5.27 3.58 -6.76
N ARG A 80 -5.07 2.49 -7.51
CA ARG A 80 -6.07 1.98 -8.46
C ARG A 80 -7.30 1.45 -7.75
N VAL A 81 -7.13 0.66 -6.69
CA VAL A 81 -8.26 0.17 -5.87
C VAL A 81 -9.05 1.35 -5.30
N LEU A 82 -8.37 2.33 -4.72
CA LEU A 82 -8.99 3.53 -4.16
C LEU A 82 -9.84 4.26 -5.20
N LYS A 83 -9.26 4.53 -6.38
CA LYS A 83 -9.96 5.17 -7.49
C LYS A 83 -11.15 4.37 -7.99
N ASP A 84 -11.09 3.05 -7.95
CA ASP A 84 -12.22 2.22 -8.35
C ASP A 84 -13.35 2.26 -7.33
N TRP A 85 -13.03 2.42 -6.04
CA TRP A 85 -14.04 2.57 -4.98
C TRP A 85 -14.68 3.96 -4.97
N GLU A 86 -13.96 5.00 -5.40
CA GLU A 86 -14.51 6.36 -5.55
C GLU A 86 -15.60 6.46 -6.63
N LYS A 87 -15.71 5.47 -7.52
CA LYS A 87 -16.71 5.43 -8.61
C LYS A 87 -18.00 4.71 -8.25
N VAL A 88 -18.04 4.03 -7.11
CA VAL A 88 -19.17 3.23 -6.62
C VAL A 88 -19.97 4.08 -5.65
#